data_AF-A0A8S3CNY1-F1
#
_entry.id   AF-A0A8S3CNY1-F1
#
_cell.length_a   1.000
_cell.length_b   1.000
_cell.length_c   1.000
_cell.angle_alpha   90.00
_cell.angle_beta   90.00
_cell.angle_gamma   90.00
#
_symmetry.space_group_name_H-M   'P 1'
#
loop_
_entity.id
_entity.type
_entity.pdbx_description
1 polymer ?
#
loop_
_entity_poly.entity_id
_entity_poly.type
_entity_poly.pdbx_seq_one_letter_code
_entity_poly.pdbx_strand_id
1 'polypeptide(L)' 'VLNAVEINRLTLESLIDGKQQWDEQIPVTLVPTYDGDQLRQFFVMNKNRLAELNINI' A
#
# COMPACT_ATOMS: atom_id res chain seq x y z
N VAL A 1 7.62 16.09 -19.55
CA VAL A 1 8.10 14.88 -18.87
C VAL A 1 7.03 14.49 -17.88
N LEU A 2 6.34 13.36 -18.09
CA LEU A 2 5.52 12.76 -17.05
C LEU A 2 6.51 12.32 -15.98
N ASN A 3 6.70 13.13 -14.94
CA ASN A 3 7.36 12.67 -13.73
C ASN A 3 6.66 11.38 -13.33
N ALA A 4 7.42 10.31 -13.17
CA ALA A 4 6.92 9.01 -12.73
C ALA A 4 5.90 9.28 -11.63
N VAL A 5 4.64 8.99 -11.94
CA VAL A 5 3.47 9.38 -11.16
C VAL A 5 3.77 8.99 -9.72
N GLU A 6 3.99 9.98 -8.87
CA GLU A 6 3.98 9.76 -7.42
C GLU A 6 2.70 8.99 -7.16
N ILE A 7 2.81 7.71 -6.75
CA ILE A 7 1.65 6.97 -6.31
C ILE A 7 1.01 7.83 -5.24
N ASN A 8 -0.15 8.38 -5.58
CA ASN A 8 -0.86 9.27 -4.70
C ASN A 8 -1.17 8.47 -3.43
N ARG A 9 -0.79 9.01 -2.27
CA ARG A 9 -1.09 8.43 -0.97
C ARG A 9 -2.55 7.98 -0.87
N LEU A 10 -3.48 8.77 -1.42
CA LEU A 10 -4.91 8.44 -1.47
C LEU A 10 -5.20 7.11 -2.17
N THR A 11 -4.46 6.79 -3.24
CA THR A 11 -4.60 5.52 -3.95
C THR A 11 -4.17 4.35 -3.07
N LEU A 12 -3.06 4.47 -2.35
CA LEU A 12 -2.60 3.42 -1.43
C LEU A 12 -3.54 3.25 -0.24
N GLU A 13 -4.03 4.34 0.35
CA GLU A 13 -5.04 4.29 1.41
C GLU A 13 -6.33 3.61 0.89
N SER A 14 -6.79 3.96 -0.31
CA SER A 14 -7.99 3.36 -0.90
C SER A 14 -7.83 1.84 -1.14
N LEU A 15 -6.62 1.38 -1.47
CA LEU A 15 -6.33 -0.06 -1.60
C LEU A 15 -6.40 -0.78 -0.25
N ILE A 16 -5.84 -0.18 0.80
CA ILE A 16 -5.90 -0.71 2.16
C ILE A 16 -7.36 -0.78 2.63
N ASP A 17 -8.11 0.31 2.47
CA ASP A 17 -9.51 0.40 2.87
C ASP A 17 -10.38 -0.61 2.10
N GLY A 18 -10.12 -0.79 0.80
CA GLY A 18 -10.77 -1.80 -0.01
C GLY A 18 -10.48 -3.23 0.47
N LYS A 19 -9.21 -3.53 0.82
CA LYS A 19 -8.81 -4.84 1.35
C LYS A 19 -9.49 -5.18 2.68
N GLN A 20 -9.80 -4.17 3.50
CA GLN A 20 -10.51 -4.35 4.76
C GLN A 20 -11.93 -4.90 4.59
N GLN A 21 -12.55 -4.70 3.42
CA GLN A 21 -13.91 -5.17 3.13
C GLN A 21 -13.96 -6.60 2.57
N TRP A 22 -12.83 -7.26 2.40
CA TRP A 22 -12.81 -8.62 1.84
C TRP A 22 -13.21 -9.63 2.91
N ASP A 23 -14.21 -10.45 2.62
CA ASP A 23 -14.71 -11.48 3.54
C ASP A 23 -13.65 -12.57 3.84
N GLU A 24 -12.64 -12.70 2.98
CA GLU A 24 -11.57 -13.67 3.10
C GLU A 24 -10.22 -13.00 3.38
N GLN A 25 -9.42 -13.61 4.27
CA GLN A 25 -8.05 -13.18 4.58
C GLN A 25 -7.04 -13.59 3.50
N ILE A 26 -7.33 -13.25 2.24
CA ILE A 26 -6.43 -13.50 1.11
C ILE A 26 -5.14 -12.70 1.33
N PRO A 27 -3.96 -13.34 1.35
CA PRO A 27 -2.69 -12.63 1.41
C PRO A 27 -2.45 -11.84 0.14
N VAL A 28 -2.07 -10.57 0.28
CA VAL A 28 -1.74 -9.68 -0.84
C VAL A 28 -0.27 -9.31 -0.73
N THR A 29 0.43 -9.19 -1.87
CA THR A 29 1.81 -8.68 -1.91
C THR A 29 1.85 -7.45 -2.81
N LEU A 30 2.25 -6.32 -2.26
CA LEU A 30 2.49 -5.07 -2.99
C LEU A 30 3.93 -5.05 -3.47
N VAL A 31 4.16 -5.19 -4.77
CA VAL A 31 5.52 -5.12 -5.35
C VAL A 31 5.75 -3.71 -5.91
N PRO A 32 6.45 -2.82 -5.19
CA PRO A 32 6.74 -1.49 -5.69
C PRO A 32 7.73 -1.58 -6.87
N THR A 33 7.40 -0.93 -7.97
CA THR A 33 8.26 -0.88 -9.17
C THR A 33 9.26 0.28 -9.16
N TYR A 34 9.16 1.15 -8.15
CA TYR A 34 10.09 2.24 -7.89
C TYR A 34 10.21 2.45 -6.38
N ASP A 35 11.37 2.93 -5.93
CA ASP A 35 11.63 3.24 -4.52
C ASP A 35 11.75 4.75 -4.31
N GLY A 36 10.84 5.32 -3.52
CA GLY A 36 10.78 6.76 -3.24
C GLY A 36 10.45 7.03 -1.78
N ASP A 37 10.93 8.16 -1.25
CA ASP A 37 10.82 8.50 0.18
C ASP A 37 9.37 8.50 0.67
N GLN A 38 8.43 9.01 -0.13
CA GLN A 38 7.00 9.01 0.23
C GLN A 38 6.43 7.60 0.33
N LEU A 39 6.85 6.69 -0.55
CA LEU A 39 6.38 5.31 -0.55
C LEU A 39 6.93 4.54 0.67
N ARG A 40 8.22 4.76 1.00
CA ARG A 40 8.81 4.23 2.23
C ARG A 40 8.10 4.76 3.47
N GLN A 41 7.85 6.07 3.53
CA GLN A 41 7.12 6.69 4.63
C GLN A 41 5.71 6.11 4.77
N PHE A 42 5.01 5.92 3.65
CA PHE A 42 3.69 5.29 3.65
C PHE A 42 3.73 3.89 4.29
N PHE A 43 4.66 3.04 3.86
CA PHE A 43 4.81 1.68 4.40
C PHE A 43 5.18 1.68 5.88
N VAL A 44 6.05 2.59 6.32
CA VAL A 44 6.40 2.73 7.74
C VAL A 44 5.20 3.19 8.57
N MET A 45 4.46 4.20 8.09
CA MET A 45 3.30 4.75 8.80
C MET A 45 2.13 3.76 8.89
N ASN A 46 1.95 2.91 7.87
CA ASN A 46 0.84 1.96 7.78
C ASN A 46 1.22 0.52 8.16
N LYS A 47 2.45 0.27 8.65
CA LYS A 47 2.98 -1.08 8.93
C LYS A 47 2.01 -2.00 9.69
N ASN A 48 1.37 -1.50 10.74
CA ASN A 48 0.44 -2.29 11.56
C ASN A 48 -0.83 -2.66 10.78
N ARG A 49 -1.45 -1.68 10.10
CA ARG A 49 -2.64 -1.91 9.25
C ARG A 49 -2.34 -2.91 8.13
N LEU A 50 -1.16 -2.83 7.52
CA LEU A 50 -0.74 -3.77 6.47
C LEU A 50 -0.63 -5.20 7.02
N ALA A 51 -0.02 -5.37 8.20
CA ALA A 51 0.08 -6.67 8.86
C ALA A 51 -1.30 -7.25 9.23
N GLU A 52 -2.20 -6.43 9.79
CA GLU A 52 -3.57 -6.82 10.15
C GLU A 52 -4.38 -7.29 8.93
N LEU A 53 -4.13 -6.68 7.76
CA LEU A 53 -4.84 -7.00 6.52
C LEU A 53 -4.17 -8.12 5.70
N ASN A 54 -3.12 -8.74 6.22
CA ASN A 54 -2.31 -9.75 5.52
C ASN A 54 -1.74 -9.21 4.20
N ILE A 55 -1.29 -7.95 4.21
CA ILE A 55 -0.62 -7.28 3.10
C ILE A 55 0.88 -7.27 3.35
N ASN A 56 1.62 -7.92 2.46
CA ASN A 56 3.08 -7.92 2.42
C ASN A 56 3.57 -6.87 1.42
N ILE A 57 4.79 -6.38 1.64
CA ILE A 57 5.51 -5.48 0.74
C ILE A 57 6.78 -6.21 0.29
#